data_AF-A0A939I9D4-F1
#
_entry.id   AF-A0A939I9D4-F1
#
_cell.length_a   1.000
_cell.length_b   1.000
_cell.length_c   1.000
_cell.angle_alpha   90.00
_cell.angle_beta   90.00
_cell.angle_gamma   90.00
#
_symmetry.space_group_name_H-M   'P 1'
#
loop_
_entity.id
_entity.type
_entity.pdbx_description
1 polymer ?
#
loop_
_entity_poly.entity_id
_entity_poly.type
_entity_poly.pdbx_seq_one_letter_code
_entity_poly.pdbx_strand_id
1 'polypeptide(L)'
;MNAWLVTAAVLGVGGIGPCLLLGLRGSAQQRVAALSLAATATAVVLLLLTQGFGRTSYTDLALDLAVLAPAGTLVFTRFLAGRER
;
A
#
# COMPACT_ATOMS: atom_id res chain seq x y z
N MET A 1 -8.15 -8.65 -23.10
CA MET A 1 -7.26 -8.27 -21.98
C MET A 1 -7.24 -6.77 -21.88
N ASN A 2 -7.77 -6.19 -20.81
CA ASN A 2 -7.77 -4.73 -20.62
C ASN A 2 -6.39 -4.28 -20.19
N ALA A 3 -5.82 -3.26 -20.85
CA ALA A 3 -4.53 -2.68 -20.51
C ALA A 3 -4.45 -2.31 -19.01
N TRP A 4 -5.57 -1.83 -18.45
CA TRP A 4 -5.72 -1.55 -17.01
C TRP A 4 -5.43 -2.73 -16.09
N LEU A 5 -5.89 -3.95 -16.46
CA LEU A 5 -5.64 -5.16 -15.65
C LEU A 5 -4.18 -5.61 -15.73
N VAL A 6 -3.55 -5.42 -16.90
CA VAL A 6 -2.11 -5.69 -17.06
C VAL A 6 -1.30 -4.72 -16.22
N THR A 7 -1.61 -3.42 -16.27
CA THR A 7 -0.95 -2.41 -15.44
C THR A 7 -1.15 -2.68 -13.95
N ALA A 8 -2.36 -3.07 -13.52
CA ALA A 8 -2.63 -3.46 -12.14
C ALA A 8 -1.79 -4.66 -11.69
N ALA A 9 -1.66 -5.69 -12.55
CA ALA A 9 -0.84 -6.86 -12.24
C ALA A 9 0.66 -6.52 -12.15
N VAL A 10 1.18 -5.74 -13.10
CA VAL A 10 2.58 -5.28 -13.11
C VAL A 10 2.89 -4.43 -11.88
N LEU A 11 1.99 -3.48 -11.54
CA LEU A 11 2.16 -2.64 -10.36
C LEU A 11 2.02 -3.43 -9.05
N GLY A 12 1.12 -4.41 -9.01
CA GLY A 12 0.97 -5.30 -7.85
C GLY A 12 2.24 -6.12 -7.61
N VAL A 13 2.75 -6.80 -8.63
CA VAL A 13 3.95 -7.64 -8.47
C VAL A 13 5.21 -6.79 -8.28
N GLY A 14 5.39 -5.75 -9.09
CA GLY A 14 6.58 -4.90 -9.11
C GLY A 14 6.64 -3.85 -8.00
N GLY A 15 5.50 -3.35 -7.54
CA GLY A 15 5.41 -2.34 -6.47
C GLY A 15 5.20 -2.95 -5.10
N ILE A 16 4.22 -3.84 -4.94
CA ILE A 16 3.86 -4.41 -3.63
C ILE A 16 4.85 -5.52 -3.24
N GLY A 17 5.29 -6.35 -4.19
CA GLY A 17 6.24 -7.43 -3.96
C GLY A 17 7.52 -7.01 -3.21
N PRO A 18 8.32 -6.05 -3.72
CA PRO A 18 9.52 -5.60 -3.04
C PRO A 18 9.23 -4.89 -1.71
N CYS A 19 8.11 -4.16 -1.60
CA CYS A 19 7.71 -3.55 -0.34
C CYS A 19 7.41 -4.61 0.73
N LEU A 20 6.76 -5.73 0.36
CA LEU A 20 6.54 -6.85 1.28
C LEU A 20 7.85 -7.48 1.73
N LEU A 21 8.78 -7.69 0.80
CA LEU A 21 10.10 -8.24 1.12
C LEU A 21 10.87 -7.36 2.12
N LEU A 22 10.85 -6.04 1.91
CA LEU A 22 11.45 -5.07 2.84
C LEU A 22 10.70 -5.00 4.17
N GLY A 23 9.37 -5.12 4.16
CA GLY A 23 8.52 -5.16 5.35
C GLY A 23 8.73 -6.40 6.24
N LEU A 24 9.23 -7.50 5.67
CA LEU A 24 9.52 -8.74 6.39
C LEU A 24 10.97 -8.82 6.88
N ARG A 25 11.93 -8.21 6.15
CA ARG A 25 13.37 -8.37 6.42
C ARG A 25 14.07 -7.14 7.03
N GLY A 26 13.48 -5.96 6.93
CA GLY A 26 14.12 -4.70 7.35
C GLY A 26 14.08 -4.42 8.86
N SER A 27 14.81 -3.39 9.30
CA SER A 27 14.69 -2.82 10.64
C SER A 27 13.28 -2.25 10.89
N ALA A 28 12.88 -2.04 12.15
CA ALA A 28 11.54 -1.54 12.48
C ALA A 28 11.14 -0.29 11.68
N GLN A 29 12.08 0.63 11.48
CA GLN A 29 11.87 1.84 10.68
C GLN A 29 11.69 1.55 9.18
N GLN A 30 12.49 0.64 8.63
CA GLN A 30 12.35 0.19 7.23
C GLN A 30 11.02 -0.54 7.01
N ARG A 31 10.54 -1.30 8.00
CA ARG A 31 9.27 -2.02 7.92
C ARG A 31 8.07 -1.07 7.86
N VAL A 32 8.09 0.00 8.66
CA VAL A 32 7.03 1.03 8.63
C VAL A 32 7.04 1.81 7.31
N ALA A 33 8.23 2.17 6.81
CA ALA A 33 8.35 2.83 5.50
C ALA A 33 7.86 1.94 4.36
N ALA A 34 8.24 0.65 4.37
CA ALA A 34 7.81 -0.31 3.36
C ALA A 34 6.29 -0.57 3.41
N LEU A 35 5.69 -0.61 4.61
CA LEU A 35 4.24 -0.76 4.77
C LEU A 35 3.47 0.45 4.21
N SER A 36 3.98 1.67 4.44
CA SER A 36 3.38 2.90 3.92
C SER A 36 3.43 2.96 2.38
N LEU A 37 4.58 2.60 1.79
CA LEU A 37 4.73 2.46 0.34
C LEU A 37 3.80 1.37 -0.25
N ALA A 38 3.70 0.21 0.41
CA ALA A 38 2.83 -0.88 -0.02
C ALA A 38 1.35 -0.47 0.00
N ALA A 39 0.91 0.27 1.02
CA ALA A 39 -0.47 0.74 1.12
C ALA A 39 -0.83 1.72 0.00
N THR A 40 0.07 2.67 -0.29
CA THR A 40 -0.10 3.60 -1.43
C THR A 40 -0.17 2.85 -2.75
N ALA A 41 0.73 1.89 -3.00
CA ALA A 41 0.71 1.08 -4.21
C ALA A 41 -0.59 0.27 -4.34
N THR A 42 -1.09 -0.28 -3.22
CA THR A 42 -2.35 -1.03 -3.17
C THR A 42 -3.55 -0.14 -3.51
N ALA A 43 -3.60 1.10 -3.00
CA ALA A 43 -4.65 2.05 -3.36
C ALA A 43 -4.67 2.34 -4.87
N VAL A 44 -3.50 2.53 -5.49
CA VAL A 44 -3.40 2.72 -6.95
C VAL A 44 -3.87 1.46 -7.71
N VAL A 45 -3.51 0.27 -7.24
CA VAL A 45 -3.99 -0.99 -7.84
C VAL A 45 -5.52 -1.09 -7.76
N LEU A 46 -6.14 -0.72 -6.64
CA LEU A 46 -7.61 -0.70 -6.49
C LEU A 46 -8.27 0.26 -7.49
N LEU A 47 -7.70 1.45 -7.68
CA LEU A 47 -8.20 2.41 -8.69
C LEU A 47 -8.07 1.88 -10.12
N LEU A 48 -6.97 1.18 -10.44
CA LEU A 48 -6.80 0.53 -11.75
C LEU A 48 -7.81 -0.61 -11.95
N LEU A 49 -8.15 -1.34 -10.88
CA LEU A 49 -9.19 -2.37 -10.90
C LEU A 49 -10.59 -1.77 -11.11
N THR A 50 -10.88 -0.60 -10.53
CA THR A 50 -12.10 0.17 -10.85
C THR A 50 -12.24 0.37 -12.35
N GLN A 51 -11.16 0.83 -13.02
CA GLN A 51 -11.17 1.08 -14.46
C GLN A 51 -11.21 -0.23 -15.27
N GLY A 52 -10.51 -1.27 -14.81
CA GLY A 52 -10.42 -2.56 -15.50
C GLY A 52 -11.71 -3.38 -15.48
N PHE A 53 -12.48 -3.29 -14.39
CA PHE A 53 -13.74 -4.03 -14.19
C PHE A 53 -15.00 -3.16 -14.36
N GLY A 54 -14.87 -1.84 -14.44
CA GLY A 54 -16.00 -0.91 -14.52
C GLY A 54 -16.87 -0.88 -13.25
N ARG A 55 -16.33 -1.30 -12.10
CA ARG A 55 -17.02 -1.33 -10.80
C ARG A 55 -16.49 -0.24 -9.88
N THR A 56 -17.37 0.65 -9.44
CA THR A 56 -17.02 1.78 -8.56
C THR A 56 -16.71 1.37 -7.12
N SER A 57 -17.14 0.19 -6.67
CA SER A 57 -16.94 -0.29 -5.29
C SER A 57 -15.47 -0.40 -4.88
N TYR A 58 -14.53 -0.52 -5.81
CA TYR A 58 -13.09 -0.53 -5.51
C TYR A 58 -12.54 0.87 -5.19
N THR A 59 -13.24 1.93 -5.58
CA THR A 59 -12.86 3.31 -5.29
C THR A 59 -13.04 3.65 -3.82
N ASP A 60 -14.13 3.18 -3.20
CA ASP A 60 -14.37 3.38 -1.77
C ASP A 60 -13.27 2.71 -0.93
N LEU A 61 -12.91 1.47 -1.29
CA LEU A 61 -11.78 0.75 -0.67
C LEU A 61 -10.45 1.48 -0.84
N ALA A 62 -10.19 2.05 -2.02
CA ALA A 62 -8.97 2.83 -2.26
C ALA A 62 -8.92 4.09 -1.39
N LEU A 63 -10.06 4.75 -1.21
CA LEU A 63 -10.19 5.95 -0.38
C LEU A 63 -9.98 5.61 1.11
N ASP A 64 -10.65 4.58 1.61
CA ASP A 64 -10.50 4.12 3.00
C ASP A 64 -9.06 3.75 3.30
N LEU A 65 -8.40 3.02 2.39
CA LEU A 65 -7.00 2.65 2.55
C LEU A 65 -6.08 3.87 2.54
N ALA A 66 -6.33 4.85 1.68
CA ALA A 66 -5.54 6.08 1.59
C ALA A 66 -5.62 6.92 2.88
N VAL A 67 -6.75 6.86 3.60
CA VAL A 67 -6.93 7.55 4.89
C VAL A 67 -6.33 6.73 6.04
N LEU A 68 -6.58 5.42 6.07
CA LEU A 68 -6.17 4.58 7.20
C LEU A 68 -4.66 4.30 7.23
N ALA A 69 -4.02 4.18 6.06
CA ALA A 69 -2.59 3.91 5.95
C ALA A 69 -1.68 4.96 6.64
N PRO A 70 -1.84 6.28 6.41
CA PRO A 70 -1.06 7.29 7.12
C PRO A 70 -1.40 7.31 8.62
N ALA A 71 -2.66 7.11 9.01
CA ALA A 71 -3.05 7.04 10.42
C ALA A 71 -2.32 5.89 11.15
N GLY A 72 -2.34 4.67 10.59
CA GLY A 72 -1.62 3.53 11.14
C GLY A 72 -0.10 3.74 11.19
N THR A 73 0.46 4.33 10.13
CA THR A 73 1.89 4.67 10.08
C THR A 73 2.30 5.59 11.23
N LEU A 74 1.52 6.65 11.50
CA LEU A 74 1.79 7.59 12.59
C LEU A 74 1.73 6.94 13.98
N VAL A 75 0.81 5.99 14.18
CA VAL A 75 0.74 5.22 15.43
C VAL A 75 2.02 4.41 15.62
N PHE A 76 2.47 3.68 14.59
CA PHE A 76 3.71 2.90 14.67
C PHE A 76 4.96 3.75 14.84
N THR A 77 5.07 4.89 14.13
CA THR A 77 6.22 5.79 14.30
C THR A 77 6.25 6.39 15.70
N ARG A 78 5.09 6.73 16.29
CA ARG A 78 5.01 7.20 17.68
C ARG A 78 5.50 6.15 18.67
N PHE A 79 5.09 4.88 18.51
CA PHE A 79 5.57 3.80 19.38
C PHE A 79 7.07 3.55 19.22
N LEU A 80 7.60 3.65 18.00
CA LEU A 80 9.03 3.46 17.75
C LEU A 80 9.86 4.59 18.38
N ALA A 81 9.43 5.84 18.22
CA ALA A 81 10.08 7.00 18.84
C ALA A 81 10.05 6.95 20.38
N GLY A 82 9.03 6.31 20.97
CA GLY A 82 8.94 6.11 22.42
C GLY A 82 9.88 5.05 22.99
N ARG A 83 10.47 4.19 22.15
CA ARG A 83 11.45 3.16 22.57
C ARG A 83 12.91 3.65 22.56
N GLU A 84 13.17 4.78 21.92
CA GLU A 84 14.51 5.38 21.83
C GLU A 84 14.79 6.40 22.95
N ARG A 85 13.82 6.66 23.84
CA ARG A 85 13.99 7.43 25.08
C ARG A 85 14.07 6.51 26.28
#